data_AF-A0A5J4WM63-F1
#
_entry.id   AF-A0A5J4WM63-F1
#
_cell.length_a   1.000
_cell.length_b   1.000
_cell.length_c   1.000
_cell.angle_alpha   90.00
_cell.angle_beta   90.00
_cell.angle_gamma   90.00
#
_symmetry.space_group_name_H-M   'P 1'
#
loop_
_entity.id
_entity.type
_entity.pdbx_description
1 polymer ?
#
loop_
_entity_poly.entity_id
_entity_poly.type
_entity_poly.pdbx_seq_one_letter_code
_entity_poly.pdbx_strand_id
1 'polypeptide(L)'
;MTDLKEYNVEGGLIGLGEFILLEIASESIDLEDVQQIVCLNKKTFQLKDHIRFHKSIDNKINIPISITVPSGSYTKKEDEFVFTSTGDEYKTFPIDFQISRGIYQCEFKNNKNACAFGVMKSGLIIPFGKGCGVQPYCKDNAYYFPDLGYIIQNKKDTEINQKLKDGDTVAIEVNMKPPRTATFFVSGKQLPVFVSNLPESVQFFFYFFYYGSSVTVLSLKRLEYPTATNIADAKEVKWE
;
A
#
# COMPACT_ATOMS: atom_id res chain seq x y z
N MET A 1 -8.56 53.83 -6.21
CA MET A 1 -9.07 52.45 -6.32
C MET A 1 -8.70 51.97 -7.70
N THR A 2 -7.52 51.37 -7.81
CA THR A 2 -7.03 50.74 -9.03
C THR A 2 -7.90 49.53 -9.34
N ASP A 3 -8.32 49.43 -10.59
CA ASP A 3 -9.22 48.41 -11.12
C ASP A 3 -8.74 46.99 -10.79
N LEU A 4 -9.53 46.27 -10.00
CA LEU A 4 -9.41 44.82 -9.76
C LEU A 4 -9.62 43.96 -11.03
N LYS A 5 -9.78 44.59 -12.21
CA LYS A 5 -10.02 43.91 -13.48
C LYS A 5 -8.77 43.24 -14.07
N GLU A 6 -7.56 43.61 -13.64
CA GLU A 6 -6.32 43.00 -14.16
C GLU A 6 -6.04 41.59 -13.62
N TYR A 7 -6.78 41.13 -12.60
CA TYR A 7 -6.62 39.79 -12.01
C TYR A 7 -7.72 38.79 -12.42
N ASN A 8 -8.61 39.20 -13.34
CA ASN A 8 -9.67 38.34 -13.84
C ASN A 8 -9.13 37.47 -14.98
N VAL A 9 -8.55 36.32 -14.62
CA VAL A 9 -8.29 35.26 -15.60
C VAL A 9 -9.63 34.58 -15.89
N GLU A 10 -10.11 34.69 -17.13
CA GLU A 10 -11.33 34.03 -17.58
C GLU A 10 -11.17 32.51 -17.37
N GLY A 11 -11.92 31.93 -16.44
CA GLY A 11 -11.85 30.49 -16.10
C GLY A 11 -11.15 30.15 -14.78
N GLY A 12 -10.44 31.10 -14.15
CA GLY A 12 -9.85 30.94 -12.81
C GLY A 12 -10.75 31.44 -11.67
N LEU A 13 -10.44 31.07 -10.42
CA LEU A 13 -10.89 31.86 -9.27
C LEU A 13 -10.20 33.22 -9.35
N ILE A 14 -10.94 34.30 -9.10
CA ILE A 14 -10.45 35.68 -9.23
C ILE A 14 -9.11 35.83 -8.48
N GLY A 15 -8.04 36.21 -9.20
CA GLY A 15 -6.71 36.41 -8.63
C GLY A 15 -5.82 35.18 -8.48
N LEU A 16 -6.25 33.98 -8.89
CA LEU A 16 -5.50 32.73 -8.68
C LEU A 16 -5.06 32.01 -9.98
N GLY A 17 -5.34 32.59 -11.16
CA GLY A 17 -4.96 32.00 -12.44
C GLY A 17 -5.89 30.89 -12.94
N GLU A 18 -5.76 30.52 -14.22
CA GLU A 18 -6.66 29.59 -14.92
C GLU A 18 -6.61 28.15 -14.37
N PHE A 19 -5.47 27.72 -13.81
CA PHE A 19 -5.22 26.33 -13.43
C PHE A 19 -5.39 26.04 -11.93
N ILE A 20 -5.79 27.01 -11.11
CA ILE A 20 -5.86 26.84 -9.65
C ILE A 20 -6.74 25.65 -9.22
N LEU A 21 -7.84 25.39 -9.93
CA LEU A 21 -8.72 24.27 -9.61
C LEU A 21 -8.07 22.91 -9.93
N LEU A 22 -7.19 22.84 -10.94
CA LEU A 22 -6.39 21.65 -11.22
C LEU A 22 -5.33 21.44 -10.14
N GLU A 23 -4.70 22.51 -9.66
CA GLU A 23 -3.73 22.45 -8.55
C GLU A 23 -4.41 21.94 -7.28
N ILE A 24 -5.55 22.53 -6.88
CA ILE A 24 -6.33 22.07 -5.72
C ILE A 24 -6.75 20.61 -5.88
N ALA A 25 -7.28 20.20 -7.04
CA ALA A 25 -7.63 18.80 -7.29
C ALA A 25 -6.39 17.90 -7.19
N SER A 26 -5.24 18.33 -7.69
CA SER A 26 -3.98 17.57 -7.63
C SER A 26 -3.42 17.42 -6.21
N GLU A 27 -3.67 18.38 -5.34
CA GLU A 27 -3.21 18.38 -3.94
C GLU A 27 -4.24 17.77 -2.97
N SER A 28 -5.51 17.68 -3.36
CA SER A 28 -6.59 17.12 -2.53
C SER A 28 -6.27 15.70 -2.07
N ILE A 29 -6.32 15.43 -0.76
CA ILE A 29 -5.81 14.15 -0.25
C ILE A 29 -6.77 13.00 -0.57
N ASP A 30 -8.09 13.24 -0.61
CA ASP A 30 -9.09 12.21 -0.88
C ASP A 30 -9.70 12.31 -2.29
N LEU A 31 -9.89 11.16 -2.95
CA LEU A 31 -10.54 11.11 -4.27
C LEU A 31 -11.99 11.64 -4.20
N GLU A 32 -12.64 11.48 -3.06
CA GLU A 32 -13.97 12.02 -2.76
C GLU A 32 -13.97 13.56 -2.79
N ASP A 33 -12.94 14.21 -2.25
CA ASP A 33 -12.80 15.68 -2.31
C ASP A 33 -12.62 16.15 -3.76
N VAL A 34 -11.82 15.41 -4.54
CA VAL A 34 -11.63 15.70 -5.97
C VAL A 34 -12.95 15.56 -6.72
N GLN A 35 -13.71 14.49 -6.46
CA GLN A 35 -15.05 14.30 -7.04
C GLN A 35 -15.98 15.46 -6.67
N GLN A 36 -15.98 15.89 -5.41
CA GLN A 36 -16.78 17.03 -4.98
C GLN A 36 -16.44 18.30 -5.75
N ILE A 37 -15.14 18.63 -5.90
CA ILE A 37 -14.68 19.80 -6.66
C ILE A 37 -15.15 19.75 -8.12
N VAL A 38 -14.96 18.61 -8.78
CA VAL A 38 -15.33 18.44 -10.20
C VAL A 38 -16.84 18.58 -10.39
N CYS A 39 -17.64 18.03 -9.48
CA CYS A 39 -19.10 18.01 -9.58
C CYS A 39 -19.80 19.28 -9.06
N LEU A 40 -19.07 20.32 -8.62
CA LEU A 40 -19.68 21.55 -8.09
C LEU A 40 -20.59 22.26 -9.11
N ASN A 41 -20.14 22.44 -10.36
CA ASN A 41 -20.90 23.07 -11.42
C ASN A 41 -20.42 22.69 -12.83
N LYS A 42 -21.10 23.18 -13.87
CA LYS A 42 -20.75 22.89 -15.27
C LYS A 42 -19.33 23.29 -15.67
N LYS A 43 -18.78 24.36 -15.09
CA LYS A 43 -17.42 24.83 -15.40
C LYS A 43 -16.37 23.92 -14.76
N THR A 44 -16.53 23.59 -13.47
CA THR A 44 -15.61 22.66 -12.78
C THR A 44 -15.70 21.25 -13.34
N PHE A 45 -16.86 20.87 -13.88
CA PHE A 45 -17.03 19.56 -14.53
C PHE A 45 -16.15 19.39 -15.78
N GLN A 46 -15.79 20.49 -16.46
CA GLN A 46 -14.89 20.45 -17.63
C GLN A 46 -13.45 20.09 -17.24
N LEU A 47 -13.06 20.19 -15.96
CA LEU A 47 -11.74 19.79 -15.48
C LEU A 47 -11.45 18.32 -15.77
N LYS A 48 -12.48 17.47 -15.77
CA LYS A 48 -12.34 16.04 -16.06
C LYS A 48 -11.75 15.77 -17.45
N ASP A 49 -11.95 16.68 -18.41
CA ASP A 49 -11.51 16.50 -19.79
C ASP A 49 -10.06 17.00 -20.00
N HIS A 50 -9.47 17.62 -18.99
CA HIS A 50 -8.13 18.20 -19.07
C HIS A 50 -7.04 17.13 -18.81
N ILE A 51 -6.02 17.06 -19.66
CA ILE A 51 -4.95 16.05 -19.54
C ILE A 51 -4.21 16.09 -18.18
N ARG A 52 -4.01 17.27 -17.60
CA ARG A 52 -3.40 17.39 -16.27
C ARG A 52 -4.29 16.80 -15.18
N PHE A 53 -5.62 16.86 -15.32
CA PHE A 53 -6.54 16.24 -14.37
C PHE A 53 -6.37 14.72 -14.39
N HIS A 54 -6.37 14.10 -15.57
CA HIS A 54 -6.11 12.65 -15.70
C HIS A 54 -4.78 12.25 -15.06
N LYS A 55 -3.70 12.98 -15.36
CA LYS A 55 -2.38 12.73 -14.75
C LYS A 55 -2.40 12.87 -13.24
N SER A 56 -3.13 13.85 -12.70
CA SER A 56 -3.30 14.02 -11.25
C SER A 56 -4.09 12.89 -10.62
N ILE A 57 -5.14 12.38 -11.28
CA ILE A 57 -5.89 11.21 -10.81
C ILE A 57 -5.00 9.95 -10.86
N ASP A 58 -4.29 9.72 -11.95
CA ASP A 58 -3.40 8.57 -12.11
C ASP A 58 -2.32 8.55 -11.03
N ASN A 59 -1.74 9.69 -10.68
CA ASN A 59 -0.75 9.82 -9.61
C ASN A 59 -1.35 9.61 -8.20
N LYS A 60 -2.66 9.84 -8.02
CA LYS A 60 -3.36 9.55 -6.75
C LYS A 60 -3.75 8.08 -6.64
N ILE A 61 -4.00 7.42 -7.77
CA ILE A 61 -4.31 5.99 -7.83
C ILE A 61 -3.01 5.19 -7.71
N ASN A 62 -1.99 5.51 -8.49
CA ASN A 62 -0.70 4.84 -8.47
C ASN A 62 0.25 5.58 -7.54
N ILE A 63 0.40 5.06 -6.33
CA ILE A 63 1.25 5.67 -5.31
C ILE A 63 2.71 5.31 -5.60
N PRO A 64 3.62 6.31 -5.61
CA PRO A 64 5.04 6.03 -5.73
C PRO A 64 5.53 5.10 -4.63
N ILE A 65 6.22 4.03 -5.03
CA ILE A 65 6.84 3.10 -4.08
C ILE A 65 8.15 3.72 -3.58
N SER A 66 8.33 3.74 -2.27
CA SER A 66 9.59 4.10 -1.61
C SER A 66 9.86 3.10 -0.48
N ILE A 67 11.13 2.76 -0.30
CA ILE A 67 11.61 1.84 0.73
C ILE A 67 12.92 2.41 1.27
N THR A 68 12.91 2.82 2.53
CA THR A 68 14.06 3.38 3.23
C THR A 68 14.54 2.42 4.31
N VAL A 69 15.61 1.68 4.02
CA VAL A 69 16.25 0.74 4.96
C VAL A 69 17.76 0.96 5.00
N PRO A 70 18.45 0.56 6.09
CA PRO A 70 19.90 0.63 6.15
C PRO A 70 20.56 -0.20 5.05
N SER A 71 21.78 0.17 4.66
CA SER A 71 22.64 -0.72 3.88
C SER A 71 22.83 -2.05 4.62
N GLY A 72 22.90 -3.15 3.88
CA GLY A 72 23.04 -4.48 4.45
C GLY A 72 23.37 -5.52 3.39
N SER A 73 23.18 -6.80 3.72
CA SER A 73 23.48 -7.92 2.80
C SER A 73 22.40 -8.14 1.73
N TYR A 74 22.11 -7.11 0.93
CA TYR A 74 21.18 -7.17 -0.20
C TYR A 74 21.61 -6.25 -1.36
N THR A 75 21.08 -6.50 -2.56
CA THR A 75 21.11 -5.56 -3.68
C THR A 75 19.71 -5.08 -4.02
N LYS A 76 19.61 -3.88 -4.56
CA LYS A 76 18.38 -3.27 -5.07
C LYS A 76 18.60 -2.86 -6.52
N LYS A 77 17.75 -3.32 -7.43
CA LYS A 77 17.66 -2.77 -8.79
C LYS A 77 16.55 -1.71 -8.80
N GLU A 78 16.95 -0.44 -8.73
CA GLU A 78 16.05 0.66 -8.38
C GLU A 78 14.87 0.82 -9.35
N ASP A 79 15.12 0.77 -10.65
CA ASP A 79 14.08 0.95 -11.68
C ASP A 79 13.01 -0.15 -11.66
N GLU A 80 13.29 -1.31 -11.04
CA GLU A 80 12.41 -2.47 -11.04
C GLU A 80 11.90 -2.84 -9.64
N PHE A 81 12.31 -2.11 -8.58
CA PHE A 81 12.02 -2.44 -7.18
C PHE A 81 12.29 -3.92 -6.84
N VAL A 82 13.35 -4.48 -7.42
CA VAL A 82 13.81 -5.85 -7.17
C VAL A 82 14.83 -5.83 -6.03
N PHE A 83 14.56 -6.58 -4.98
CA PHE A 83 15.45 -6.75 -3.83
C PHE A 83 15.94 -8.19 -3.79
N THR A 84 17.25 -8.38 -3.70
CA THR A 84 17.88 -9.71 -3.70
C THR A 84 18.86 -9.83 -2.55
N SER A 85 18.72 -10.90 -1.75
CA SER A 85 19.62 -11.18 -0.63
C SER A 85 21.01 -11.58 -1.13
N THR A 86 22.06 -10.99 -0.57
CA THR A 86 23.47 -11.37 -0.83
C THR A 86 24.11 -12.11 0.35
N GLY A 87 23.35 -12.40 1.41
CA GLY A 87 23.80 -13.19 2.55
C GLY A 87 22.64 -13.67 3.41
N ASP A 88 22.83 -14.78 4.13
CA ASP A 88 21.86 -15.31 5.08
C ASP A 88 21.72 -14.36 6.27
N GLU A 89 20.62 -13.62 6.32
CA GLU A 89 20.32 -12.66 7.38
C GLU A 89 18.86 -12.22 7.25
N TYR A 90 18.20 -12.05 8.39
CA TYR A 90 16.84 -11.54 8.46
C TYR A 90 16.75 -10.10 7.97
N LYS A 91 15.96 -9.85 6.94
CA LYS A 91 15.78 -8.50 6.38
C LYS A 91 14.30 -8.21 6.16
N THR A 92 13.83 -7.16 6.82
CA THR A 92 12.46 -6.66 6.69
C THR A 92 12.50 -5.36 5.91
N PHE A 93 11.64 -5.24 4.89
CA PHE A 93 11.56 -4.08 4.02
C PHE A 93 10.15 -3.48 4.12
N PRO A 94 9.96 -2.46 4.97
CA PRO A 94 8.74 -1.67 5.00
C PRO A 94 8.60 -0.84 3.73
N ILE A 95 7.38 -0.73 3.21
CA ILE A 95 7.03 0.29 2.22
C ILE A 95 6.78 1.60 2.97
N ASP A 96 7.49 2.66 2.62
CA ASP A 96 7.53 3.92 3.38
C ASP A 96 6.15 4.60 3.50
N PHE A 97 5.24 4.32 2.56
CA PHE A 97 3.91 4.89 2.54
C PHE A 97 3.06 4.39 3.72
N GLN A 98 2.66 5.32 4.59
CA GLN A 98 1.82 5.04 5.76
C GLN A 98 0.34 5.25 5.44
N ILE A 99 -0.48 4.29 5.85
CA ILE A 99 -1.90 4.24 5.51
C ILE A 99 -2.70 4.41 6.79
N SER A 100 -3.37 5.55 6.94
CA SER A 100 -4.25 5.87 8.07
C SER A 100 -5.73 5.99 7.71
N ARG A 101 -6.04 6.12 6.42
CA ARG A 101 -7.41 6.24 5.87
C ARG A 101 -7.48 5.64 4.47
N GLY A 102 -8.70 5.41 3.98
CA GLY A 102 -8.94 4.90 2.62
C GLY A 102 -8.66 3.41 2.47
N ILE A 103 -8.55 2.97 1.22
CA ILE A 103 -8.31 1.59 0.83
C ILE A 103 -7.09 1.57 -0.09
N TYR A 104 -6.13 0.70 0.22
CA TYR A 104 -4.90 0.58 -0.54
C TYR A 104 -4.56 -0.89 -0.77
N GLN A 105 -3.95 -1.18 -1.90
CA GLN A 105 -3.44 -2.49 -2.22
C GLN A 105 -1.98 -2.41 -2.62
N CYS A 106 -1.15 -3.26 -2.04
CA CYS A 106 0.23 -3.43 -2.47
C CYS A 106 0.42 -4.83 -3.02
N GLU A 107 1.04 -4.93 -4.19
CA GLU A 107 1.29 -6.19 -4.87
C GLU A 107 2.79 -6.46 -4.95
N PHE A 108 3.17 -7.70 -4.64
CA PHE A 108 4.52 -8.20 -4.63
C PHE A 108 4.62 -9.41 -5.56
N LYS A 109 5.80 -9.64 -6.12
CA LYS A 109 6.17 -10.90 -6.76
C LYS A 109 7.20 -11.62 -5.90
N ASN A 110 6.93 -12.87 -5.56
CA ASN A 110 7.95 -13.75 -5.03
C ASN A 110 8.82 -14.23 -6.19
N ASN A 111 9.99 -13.62 -6.39
CA ASN A 111 10.91 -14.12 -7.41
C ASN A 111 11.55 -15.42 -6.95
N LYS A 112 11.91 -15.50 -5.65
CA LYS A 112 12.53 -16.67 -5.04
C LYS A 112 12.48 -16.60 -3.51
N ASN A 113 12.04 -17.67 -2.86
CA ASN A 113 12.19 -17.91 -1.41
C ASN A 113 11.78 -16.72 -0.49
N ALA A 114 10.73 -15.97 -0.86
CA ALA A 114 10.21 -14.93 0.03
C ALA A 114 9.64 -15.57 1.31
N CYS A 115 10.04 -15.05 2.46
CA CYS A 115 9.64 -15.64 3.74
C CYS A 115 8.36 -15.03 4.30
N ALA A 116 8.07 -13.75 4.04
CA ALA A 116 6.82 -13.15 4.49
C ALA A 116 6.38 -11.93 3.66
N PHE A 117 5.06 -11.72 3.63
CA PHE A 117 4.40 -10.52 3.12
C PHE A 117 3.34 -10.10 4.13
N GLY A 118 3.28 -8.83 4.51
CA GLY A 118 2.39 -8.43 5.58
C GLY A 118 2.13 -6.95 5.72
N VAL A 119 1.49 -6.63 6.83
CA VAL A 119 1.23 -5.28 7.32
C VAL A 119 1.83 -5.11 8.70
N MET A 120 2.41 -3.95 8.95
CA MET A 120 3.01 -3.58 10.24
C MET A 120 2.49 -2.23 10.70
N LYS A 121 2.48 -1.99 12.00
CA LYS A 121 2.17 -0.67 12.55
C LYS A 121 3.14 0.36 11.97
N SER A 122 2.62 1.51 11.53
CA SER A 122 3.46 2.55 10.96
C SER A 122 4.57 3.00 11.91
N GLY A 123 5.78 3.15 11.38
CA GLY A 123 6.97 3.53 12.13
C GLY A 123 7.62 2.40 12.95
N LEU A 124 7.11 1.16 12.87
CA LEU A 124 7.79 0.01 13.48
C LEU A 124 9.13 -0.23 12.78
N ILE A 125 10.21 -0.19 13.57
CA ILE A 125 11.57 -0.48 13.08
C ILE A 125 11.96 -1.88 13.52
N ILE A 126 12.22 -2.75 12.54
CA ILE A 126 12.77 -4.10 12.75
C ILE A 126 14.20 -4.11 12.19
N PRO A 127 15.24 -4.10 13.05
CA PRO A 127 16.62 -4.13 12.60
C PRO A 127 16.93 -5.38 11.77
N PHE A 128 17.82 -5.26 10.79
CA PHE A 128 18.37 -6.44 10.13
C PHE A 128 19.04 -7.38 11.14
N GLY A 129 18.98 -8.67 10.86
CA GLY A 129 19.36 -9.73 11.80
C GLY A 129 18.28 -10.06 12.85
N LYS A 130 17.12 -9.40 12.83
CA LYS A 130 15.94 -9.75 13.64
C LYS A 130 14.75 -10.11 12.75
N GLY A 131 14.13 -11.27 13.01
CA GLY A 131 12.94 -11.71 12.29
C GLY A 131 11.68 -10.97 12.73
N CYS A 132 10.74 -10.76 11.81
CA CYS A 132 9.46 -10.08 12.08
C CYS A 132 8.55 -10.85 13.06
N GLY A 133 8.68 -12.19 13.13
CA GLY A 133 7.98 -13.06 14.08
C GLY A 133 8.57 -13.12 15.50
N VAL A 134 9.63 -12.35 15.80
CA VAL A 134 10.29 -12.34 17.11
C VAL A 134 9.73 -11.21 17.99
N GLN A 135 9.67 -11.41 19.31
CA GLN A 135 9.32 -10.34 20.26
C GLN A 135 10.45 -9.29 20.32
N PRO A 136 10.12 -7.99 20.45
CA PRO A 136 8.78 -7.42 20.64
C PRO A 136 8.01 -7.19 19.33
N TYR A 137 8.66 -7.36 18.17
CA TYR A 137 8.16 -6.91 16.87
C TYR A 137 6.87 -7.60 16.42
N CYS A 138 6.74 -8.91 16.72
CA CYS A 138 5.61 -9.72 16.27
C CYS A 138 4.24 -9.24 16.76
N LYS A 139 4.19 -8.43 17.82
CA LYS A 139 2.95 -7.81 18.30
C LYS A 139 2.43 -6.72 17.35
N ASP A 140 3.35 -5.99 16.72
CA ASP A 140 3.06 -4.84 15.89
C ASP A 140 3.10 -5.16 14.38
N ASN A 141 2.98 -6.44 14.01
CA ASN A 141 2.81 -6.87 12.63
C ASN A 141 1.91 -8.11 12.48
N ALA A 142 1.33 -8.26 11.29
CA ALA A 142 0.63 -9.45 10.84
C ALA A 142 1.08 -9.80 9.42
N TYR A 143 1.37 -11.07 9.15
CA TYR A 143 1.96 -11.47 7.87
C TYR A 143 1.55 -12.86 7.41
N TYR A 144 1.52 -13.01 6.09
CA TYR A 144 1.46 -14.29 5.41
C TYR A 144 2.86 -14.93 5.39
N PHE A 145 2.97 -16.13 5.95
CA PHE A 145 4.16 -16.98 5.97
C PHE A 145 3.99 -18.12 4.95
N PRO A 146 4.54 -17.98 3.73
CA PRO A 146 4.14 -18.84 2.62
C PRO A 146 4.63 -20.30 2.69
N ASP A 147 5.76 -20.56 3.34
CA ASP A 147 6.35 -21.91 3.41
C ASP A 147 5.43 -22.93 4.09
N LEU A 148 4.73 -22.47 5.14
CA LEU A 148 3.74 -23.25 5.88
C LEU A 148 2.30 -22.89 5.51
N GLY A 149 2.09 -21.78 4.80
CA GLY A 149 0.77 -21.32 4.39
C GLY A 149 -0.06 -20.83 5.56
N TYR A 150 0.52 -19.96 6.40
CA TYR A 150 -0.09 -19.40 7.61
C TYR A 150 -0.25 -17.88 7.49
N ILE A 151 -1.30 -17.34 8.11
CA ILE A 151 -1.30 -15.92 8.54
C ILE A 151 -0.90 -15.90 10.02
N ILE A 152 0.07 -15.05 10.38
CA ILE A 152 0.62 -14.97 11.72
C ILE A 152 0.45 -13.55 12.25
N GLN A 153 -0.10 -13.40 13.46
CA GLN A 153 -0.12 -12.15 14.23
C GLN A 153 0.26 -12.47 15.67
N ASN A 154 1.22 -11.73 16.25
CA ASN A 154 1.67 -11.91 17.63
C ASN A 154 1.97 -13.38 18.02
N LYS A 155 2.67 -14.10 17.13
CA LYS A 155 3.04 -15.52 17.24
C LYS A 155 1.86 -16.51 17.20
N LYS A 156 0.64 -16.06 16.95
CA LYS A 156 -0.51 -16.93 16.72
C LYS A 156 -0.63 -17.19 15.24
N ASP A 157 -0.50 -18.45 14.84
CA ASP A 157 -0.66 -18.90 13.48
C ASP A 157 -2.11 -19.29 13.17
N THR A 158 -2.56 -18.93 11.98
CA THR A 158 -3.83 -19.35 11.40
C THR A 158 -3.56 -20.01 10.06
N GLU A 159 -3.78 -21.32 10.01
CA GLU A 159 -3.54 -22.10 8.81
C GLU A 159 -4.53 -21.78 7.69
N ILE A 160 -4.01 -21.51 6.50
CA ILE A 160 -4.83 -21.28 5.29
C ILE A 160 -4.54 -22.28 4.18
N ASN A 161 -3.55 -23.17 4.35
CA ASN A 161 -3.20 -24.23 3.40
C ASN A 161 -2.86 -23.74 1.99
N GLN A 162 -2.50 -22.47 1.85
CA GLN A 162 -2.01 -21.90 0.60
C GLN A 162 -0.51 -21.67 0.74
N LYS A 163 0.30 -22.41 -0.04
CA LYS A 163 1.74 -22.14 -0.19
C LYS A 163 1.98 -21.26 -1.41
N LEU A 164 3.14 -20.61 -1.45
CA LEU A 164 3.56 -19.79 -2.58
C LEU A 164 4.67 -20.49 -3.37
N LYS A 165 4.65 -20.34 -4.70
CA LYS A 165 5.72 -20.80 -5.59
C LYS A 165 6.53 -19.61 -6.08
N ASP A 166 7.73 -19.89 -6.58
CA ASP A 166 8.52 -18.90 -7.29
C ASP A 166 7.75 -18.42 -8.53
N GLY A 167 7.65 -17.11 -8.68
CA GLY A 167 6.91 -16.42 -9.74
C GLY A 167 5.49 -15.99 -9.35
N ASP A 168 4.89 -16.56 -8.31
CA ASP A 168 3.55 -16.16 -7.85
C ASP A 168 3.54 -14.72 -7.32
N THR A 169 2.38 -14.06 -7.42
CA THR A 169 2.17 -12.73 -6.83
C THR A 169 1.38 -12.81 -5.53
N VAL A 170 1.66 -11.88 -4.62
CA VAL A 170 0.90 -11.68 -3.39
C VAL A 170 0.42 -10.24 -3.37
N ALA A 171 -0.89 -10.03 -3.26
CA ALA A 171 -1.45 -8.72 -3.01
C ALA A 171 -2.04 -8.66 -1.60
N ILE A 172 -1.90 -7.51 -0.95
CA ILE A 172 -2.51 -7.23 0.35
C ILE A 172 -3.36 -5.98 0.18
N GLU A 173 -4.67 -6.10 0.41
CA GLU A 173 -5.60 -4.98 0.45
C GLU A 173 -5.84 -4.58 1.91
N VAL A 174 -5.54 -3.33 2.26
CA VAL A 174 -5.87 -2.72 3.54
C VAL A 174 -7.07 -1.80 3.36
N ASN A 175 -8.10 -2.00 4.19
CA ASN A 175 -9.24 -1.11 4.30
C ASN A 175 -9.26 -0.46 5.69
N MET A 176 -9.07 0.85 5.74
CA MET A 176 -9.00 1.62 6.98
C MET A 176 -10.38 2.13 7.47
N LYS A 177 -11.49 1.74 6.84
CA LYS A 177 -12.83 1.96 7.40
C LYS A 177 -13.07 0.95 8.54
N PRO A 178 -13.53 1.38 9.73
CA PRO A 178 -13.81 0.45 10.83
C PRO A 178 -14.92 -0.57 10.48
N PRO A 179 -14.74 -1.88 10.79
CA PRO A 179 -13.51 -2.48 11.34
C PRO A 179 -12.38 -2.49 10.31
N ARG A 180 -11.19 -2.01 10.72
CA ARG A 180 -10.02 -1.91 9.84
C ARG A 180 -9.48 -3.31 9.54
N THR A 181 -9.27 -3.61 8.27
CA THR A 181 -8.96 -4.98 7.82
C THR A 181 -7.81 -5.05 6.83
N ALA A 182 -7.09 -6.17 6.80
CA ALA A 182 -6.18 -6.55 5.73
C ALA A 182 -6.60 -7.90 5.12
N THR A 183 -6.75 -7.94 3.81
CA THR A 183 -7.13 -9.14 3.04
C THR A 183 -5.99 -9.53 2.11
N PHE A 184 -5.74 -10.83 1.97
CA PHE A 184 -4.62 -11.36 1.21
C PHE A 184 -5.11 -12.03 -0.08
N PHE A 185 -4.32 -11.91 -1.14
CA PHE A 185 -4.57 -12.51 -2.44
C PHE A 185 -3.29 -13.18 -2.93
N VAL A 186 -3.41 -14.36 -3.53
CA VAL A 186 -2.30 -15.05 -4.21
C VAL A 186 -2.66 -15.23 -5.68
N SER A 187 -1.82 -14.71 -6.58
CA SER A 187 -2.02 -14.77 -8.03
C SER A 187 -3.43 -14.31 -8.44
N GLY A 188 -3.90 -13.20 -7.85
CA GLY A 188 -5.22 -12.60 -8.07
C GLY A 188 -6.40 -13.28 -7.35
N LYS A 189 -6.20 -14.43 -6.69
CA LYS A 189 -7.23 -15.12 -5.93
C LYS A 189 -7.22 -14.70 -4.47
N GLN A 190 -8.35 -14.19 -3.96
CA GLN A 190 -8.54 -13.87 -2.55
C GLN A 190 -8.43 -15.14 -1.68
N LEU A 191 -7.68 -15.04 -0.58
CA LEU A 191 -7.56 -16.10 0.41
C LEU A 191 -8.75 -16.06 1.38
N PRO A 192 -9.22 -17.21 1.91
CA PRO A 192 -10.33 -17.28 2.87
C PRO A 192 -9.87 -16.89 4.29
N VAL A 193 -9.19 -15.75 4.41
CA VAL A 193 -8.63 -15.21 5.65
C VAL A 193 -8.54 -13.69 5.56
N PHE A 194 -8.74 -13.02 6.68
CA PHE A 194 -8.46 -11.59 6.81
C PHE A 194 -7.95 -11.28 8.21
N VAL A 195 -7.14 -10.23 8.31
CA VAL A 195 -6.74 -9.65 9.60
C VAL A 195 -7.70 -8.53 9.95
N SER A 196 -8.21 -8.50 11.18
CA SER A 196 -9.13 -7.47 11.68
C SER A 196 -8.49 -6.62 12.78
N ASN A 197 -9.12 -5.48 13.08
CA ASN A 197 -8.70 -4.54 14.12
C ASN A 197 -7.28 -3.99 13.91
N LEU A 198 -6.90 -3.73 12.65
CA LEU A 198 -5.61 -3.10 12.35
C LEU A 198 -5.40 -1.82 13.20
N PRO A 199 -4.15 -1.44 13.50
CA PRO A 199 -3.82 -0.16 14.11
C PRO A 199 -4.37 1.04 13.32
N GLU A 200 -4.35 2.23 13.92
CA GLU A 200 -4.81 3.47 13.26
C GLU A 200 -3.97 3.87 12.04
N SER A 201 -2.73 3.38 11.96
CA SER A 201 -1.85 3.57 10.81
C SER A 201 -0.98 2.34 10.61
N VAL A 202 -0.92 1.86 9.37
CA VAL A 202 -0.14 0.69 8.97
C VAL A 202 0.71 0.96 7.72
N GLN A 203 1.74 0.14 7.54
CA GLN A 203 2.59 0.06 6.35
C GLN A 203 2.57 -1.38 5.83
N PHE A 204 2.71 -1.55 4.51
CA PHE A 204 3.00 -2.86 3.93
C PHE A 204 4.47 -3.22 4.15
N PHE A 205 4.79 -4.51 4.19
CA PHE A 205 6.17 -4.97 4.20
C PHE A 205 6.32 -6.34 3.55
N PHE A 206 7.56 -6.65 3.17
CA PHE A 206 7.98 -8.01 2.86
C PHE A 206 9.28 -8.34 3.61
N TYR A 207 9.60 -9.63 3.68
CA TYR A 207 10.74 -10.12 4.43
C TYR A 207 11.32 -11.40 3.80
N PHE A 208 12.65 -11.52 3.85
CA PHE A 208 13.37 -12.72 3.44
C PHE A 208 14.63 -12.95 4.28
N PHE A 209 15.17 -14.17 4.22
CA PHE A 209 16.34 -14.60 4.99
C PHE A 209 17.48 -15.15 4.10
N TYR A 210 17.19 -16.17 3.29
CA TYR A 210 18.22 -16.94 2.59
C TYR A 210 18.96 -16.14 1.53
N TYR A 211 20.25 -16.44 1.35
CA TYR A 211 21.06 -16.00 0.21
C TYR A 211 20.34 -16.28 -1.11
N GLY A 212 20.29 -15.28 -1.99
CA GLY A 212 19.63 -15.36 -3.28
C GLY A 212 18.10 -15.31 -3.24
N SER A 213 17.47 -15.17 -2.07
CA SER A 213 16.03 -14.85 -1.99
C SER A 213 15.78 -13.51 -2.68
N SER A 214 14.66 -13.39 -3.38
CA SER A 214 14.35 -12.18 -4.12
C SER A 214 12.85 -11.89 -4.17
N VAL A 215 12.53 -10.61 -4.01
CA VAL A 215 11.17 -10.07 -4.07
C VAL A 215 11.16 -8.84 -4.96
N THR A 216 10.09 -8.69 -5.75
CA THR A 216 9.80 -7.44 -6.46
C THR A 216 8.55 -6.80 -5.89
N VAL A 217 8.58 -5.50 -5.63
CA VAL A 217 7.36 -4.73 -5.36
C VAL A 217 6.79 -4.27 -6.70
N LEU A 218 5.61 -4.80 -7.07
CA LEU A 218 5.01 -4.56 -8.38
C LEU A 218 4.20 -3.28 -8.43
N SER A 219 3.40 -3.02 -7.39
CA SER A 219 2.58 -1.81 -7.32
C SER A 219 2.17 -1.46 -5.89
N LEU A 220 1.86 -0.18 -5.70
CA LEU A 220 1.12 0.33 -4.56
C LEU A 220 0.01 1.22 -5.12
N LYS A 221 -1.25 0.85 -4.86
CA LYS A 221 -2.40 1.53 -5.43
C LYS A 221 -3.41 1.93 -4.37
N ARG A 222 -4.00 3.10 -4.54
CA ARG A 222 -5.24 3.47 -3.87
C ARG A 222 -6.42 2.86 -4.62
N LEU A 223 -7.37 2.34 -3.88
CA LEU A 223 -8.62 1.79 -4.41
C LEU A 223 -9.79 2.71 -4.04
N GLU A 224 -10.75 2.85 -4.96
CA GLU A 224 -11.99 3.60 -4.72
C GLU A 224 -12.97 2.77 -3.87
N TYR A 225 -13.07 1.47 -4.17
CA TYR A 225 -13.91 0.52 -3.47
C TYR A 225 -13.10 -0.72 -3.08
N PRO A 226 -13.47 -1.45 -2.01
CA PRO A 226 -12.83 -2.71 -1.67
C PRO A 226 -12.97 -3.71 -2.84
N THR A 227 -11.89 -4.40 -3.18
CA THR A 227 -11.96 -5.54 -4.10
C THR A 227 -12.14 -6.86 -3.34
N ALA A 228 -11.81 -6.86 -2.04
CA ALA A 228 -12.11 -7.96 -1.15
C ALA A 228 -13.62 -8.20 -1.07
N THR A 229 -14.02 -9.45 -1.32
CA THR A 229 -15.39 -9.93 -1.19
C THR A 229 -15.57 -10.67 0.12
N ASN A 230 -16.81 -10.78 0.58
CA ASN A 230 -17.12 -11.63 1.73
C ASN A 230 -17.06 -13.10 1.30
N ILE A 231 -16.10 -13.84 1.84
CA ILE A 231 -15.98 -15.29 1.63
C ILE A 231 -16.61 -16.00 2.83
N ALA A 232 -17.56 -16.89 2.57
CA ALA A 232 -18.15 -17.73 3.61
C ALA A 232 -17.04 -18.54 4.33
N ASP A 233 -17.13 -18.63 5.65
CA ASP A 233 -16.17 -19.34 6.51
C ASP A 233 -14.73 -18.80 6.46
N ALA A 234 -14.55 -17.55 6.01
CA ALA A 234 -13.25 -16.88 6.09
C ALA A 234 -12.77 -16.79 7.54
N LYS A 235 -11.50 -17.16 7.75
CA LYS A 235 -10.89 -17.11 9.08
C LYS A 235 -10.53 -15.68 9.44
N GLU A 236 -10.94 -15.24 10.63
CA GLU A 236 -10.55 -13.94 11.19
C GLU A 236 -9.27 -14.09 12.01
N VAL A 237 -8.25 -13.30 11.70
CA VAL A 237 -7.05 -13.13 12.53
C VAL A 237 -7.14 -11.77 13.21
N LYS A 238 -7.34 -11.76 14.52
CA LYS A 238 -7.42 -10.50 15.28
C LYS A 238 -6.04 -9.92 15.50
N TRP A 239 -5.89 -8.62 15.28
CA TRP A 239 -4.71 -7.89 15.72
C TRP A 239 -4.76 -7.64 17.23
N GLU A 240 -3.84 -8.26 17.99
CA GLU A 240 -3.74 -8.22 19.45
C GLU A 240 -2.34 -7.83 19.98
#